data_AF-A0A1E4CA99-F1
#
_entry.id   AF-A0A1E4CA99-F1
#
_cell.length_a   1.000
_cell.length_b   1.000
_cell.length_c   1.000
_cell.angle_alpha   90.00
_cell.angle_beta   90.00
_cell.angle_gamma   90.00
#
_symmetry.space_group_name_H-M   'P 1'
#
loop_
_entity.id
_entity.type
_entity.pdbx_description
1 polymer ?
#
loop_
_entity_poly.entity_id
_entity_poly.type
_entity_poly.pdbx_seq_one_letter_code
_entity_poly.pdbx_strand_id
1 'polypeptide(L)'
;MKLATLRNGTRDGELVIVSRDLTKAVRAADTVAGLGTLQQLLDDWDTYVLPAERVSAEINDATANGGEARLPLFDFEPRHAMAPLPRAYQWADGSAYINHVELARKARGAEMPASFHTDPLMYQGCSDVFIGAMEPVPVADEAWGIDLEGELAVILSDTPMGVTPADVLDHVRLITLVNDISLRNLIPGELAKGFGFFHGKPASSFAPVAVTPDELGPAWREGKVHLPMLASINGKLIGRPNAGIDMTFSFADLIAHATKTRRLGAGTIVGSGTVSNKLDGGPGKPVDEGGAGYTCLAEVRVVETLLAGAPKTPFLRFGDRMKLEMRDATGTSIFGAIDQVIVRHEGAG
;
A
#
# COMPACT_ATOMS: atom_id res chain seq x y z
N MET A 1 4.42 11.24 12.82
CA MET A 1 5.50 11.68 11.90
C MET A 1 5.39 11.02 10.52
N LYS A 2 6.01 11.63 9.50
CA LYS A 2 6.08 11.13 8.12
C LYS A 2 7.54 10.75 7.77
N LEU A 3 7.72 9.58 7.18
CA LEU A 3 9.04 9.00 6.91
C LEU A 3 9.13 8.53 5.45
N ALA A 4 10.27 8.78 4.81
CA ALA A 4 10.55 8.30 3.45
C ALA A 4 11.98 7.77 3.36
N THR A 5 12.26 7.04 2.29
CA THR A 5 13.60 6.57 1.96
C THR A 5 14.03 7.13 0.63
N LEU A 6 15.17 7.82 0.60
CA LEU A 6 15.77 8.36 -0.63
C LEU A 6 16.88 7.45 -1.14
N ARG A 7 17.11 7.48 -2.45
CA ARG A 7 18.18 6.71 -3.09
C ARG A 7 19.54 7.37 -2.83
N ASN A 8 20.46 6.63 -2.22
CA ASN A 8 21.86 7.06 -1.95
C ASN A 8 22.92 6.12 -2.55
N GLY A 9 22.52 5.19 -3.44
CA GLY A 9 23.40 4.18 -4.03
C GLY A 9 23.57 2.90 -3.20
N THR A 10 23.03 2.84 -1.98
CA THR A 10 22.93 1.60 -1.20
C THR A 10 21.61 0.87 -1.47
N ARG A 11 21.47 -0.36 -0.96
CA ARG A 11 20.26 -1.18 -1.16
C ARG A 11 19.06 -0.70 -0.34
N ASP A 12 19.30 -0.15 0.85
CA ASP A 12 18.27 0.29 1.79
C ASP A 12 18.02 1.80 1.74
N GLY A 13 18.77 2.53 0.89
CA GLY A 13 18.65 3.97 0.76
C GLY A 13 19.14 4.76 1.98
N GLU A 14 18.61 5.97 2.15
CA GLU A 14 18.77 6.81 3.33
C GLU A 14 17.40 7.25 3.87
N LEU A 15 17.22 7.16 5.20
CA LEU A 15 16.01 7.61 5.87
C LEU A 15 15.95 9.15 5.92
N VAL A 16 14.79 9.69 5.59
CA VAL A 16 14.46 11.10 5.75
C VAL A 16 13.16 11.27 6.53
N ILE A 17 13.12 12.30 7.36
CA ILE A 17 11.90 12.73 8.08
C ILE A 17 11.29 13.87 7.27
N VAL A 18 10.01 13.71 6.90
CA VAL A 18 9.31 14.56 5.94
C VAL A 18 8.29 15.45 6.65
N SER A 19 8.12 16.69 6.19
CA SER A 19 7.09 17.60 6.66
C SER A 19 5.69 17.09 6.32
N ARG A 20 4.68 17.50 7.09
CA ARG A 20 3.29 17.07 6.93
C ARG A 20 2.70 17.44 5.57
N ASP A 21 3.10 18.57 5.01
CA ASP A 21 2.70 19.04 3.68
C ASP A 21 3.49 18.39 2.53
N LEU A 22 4.46 17.51 2.84
CA LEU A 22 5.31 16.80 1.89
C LEU A 22 6.22 17.71 1.05
N THR A 23 6.57 18.90 1.54
CA THR A 23 7.40 19.86 0.80
C THR A 23 8.85 19.91 1.25
N LYS A 24 9.14 19.56 2.51
CA LYS A 24 10.47 19.61 3.11
C LYS A 24 10.83 18.28 3.74
N ALA A 25 12.13 18.00 3.82
CA ALA A 25 12.66 16.88 4.56
C ALA A 25 14.01 17.20 5.20
N VAL A 26 14.43 16.34 6.12
CA VAL A 26 15.79 16.30 6.66
C VAL A 26 16.28 14.86 6.67
N ARG A 27 17.59 14.65 6.47
CA ARG A 27 18.19 13.32 6.63
C ARG A 27 18.19 12.95 8.11
N ALA A 28 17.75 11.73 8.41
CA ALA A 28 17.75 11.23 9.78
C ALA A 28 19.19 11.17 10.35
N ALA A 29 20.16 10.76 9.52
CA ALA A 29 21.56 10.65 9.94
C ALA A 29 22.20 12.00 10.34
N ASP A 30 21.69 13.12 9.82
CA ASP A 30 22.19 14.46 10.14
C ASP A 30 21.64 14.98 11.48
N THR A 31 20.62 14.33 12.05
CA THR A 31 19.83 14.84 13.17
C THR A 31 19.68 13.85 14.33
N VAL A 32 19.72 12.55 14.05
CA VAL A 32 19.59 11.45 14.99
C VAL A 32 20.80 10.53 14.83
N ALA A 33 21.71 10.57 15.79
CA ALA A 33 22.97 9.81 15.73
C ALA A 33 22.72 8.30 15.58
N GLY A 34 23.36 7.68 14.59
CA GLY A 34 23.26 6.24 14.32
C GLY A 34 22.07 5.80 13.46
N LEU A 35 21.14 6.72 13.14
CA LEU A 35 19.94 6.39 12.37
C LEU A 35 20.11 6.71 10.87
N GLY A 36 20.40 5.68 10.06
CA GLY A 36 20.64 5.83 8.62
C GLY A 36 19.52 5.33 7.71
N THR A 37 18.72 4.36 8.14
CA THR A 37 17.72 3.66 7.30
C THR A 37 16.41 3.46 8.06
N LEU A 38 15.32 3.24 7.32
CA LEU A 38 14.02 2.95 7.94
C LEU A 38 14.03 1.62 8.71
N GLN A 39 14.73 0.60 8.20
CA GLN A 39 14.85 -0.67 8.91
C GLN A 39 15.57 -0.50 10.25
N GLN A 40 16.62 0.32 10.34
CA GLN A 40 17.28 0.62 11.62
C GLN A 40 16.36 1.31 12.62
N LEU A 41 15.49 2.22 12.17
CA LEU A 41 14.46 2.81 13.03
C LEU A 41 13.52 1.73 13.57
N LEU A 42 13.12 0.77 12.73
CA LEU A 42 12.17 -0.27 13.12
C LEU A 42 12.81 -1.33 14.04
N ASP A 43 14.08 -1.69 13.79
CA ASP A 43 14.84 -2.67 14.57
C ASP A 43 15.10 -2.18 16.01
N ASP A 44 15.22 -0.87 16.22
CA ASP A 44 15.50 -0.25 17.52
C ASP A 44 14.58 0.97 17.76
N TRP A 45 13.28 0.71 17.65
CA TRP A 45 12.24 1.75 17.69
C TRP A 45 12.30 2.61 18.96
N ASP A 46 12.43 1.98 20.13
CA ASP A 46 12.39 2.67 21.42
C ASP A 46 13.58 3.63 21.61
N THR A 47 14.72 3.33 20.99
CA THR A 47 15.90 4.21 21.00
C THR A 47 15.70 5.43 20.12
N TYR A 48 15.12 5.26 18.92
CA TYR A 48 15.13 6.28 17.88
C TYR A 48 13.83 7.09 17.74
N VAL A 49 12.69 6.57 18.21
CA VAL A 49 11.38 7.20 17.97
C VAL A 49 11.29 8.60 18.57
N LEU A 50 11.67 8.80 19.84
CA LEU A 50 11.56 10.10 20.50
C LEU A 50 12.45 11.18 19.86
N PRO A 51 13.73 10.91 19.52
CA PRO A 51 14.53 11.83 18.71
C PRO A 51 13.90 12.15 17.34
N ALA A 52 13.41 11.14 16.61
CA ALA A 52 12.81 11.34 15.29
C ALA A 52 11.51 12.16 15.36
N GLU A 53 10.69 11.95 16.38
CA GLU A 53 9.47 12.73 16.62
C GLU A 53 9.76 14.20 16.93
N ARG A 54 10.82 14.48 17.71
CA ARG A 54 11.26 15.87 17.97
C ARG A 54 11.67 16.57 16.68
N VAL A 55 12.43 15.88 15.83
CA VAL A 55 12.81 16.38 14.51
C VAL A 55 11.56 16.62 13.65
N SER A 56 10.62 15.68 13.61
CA SER A 56 9.36 15.85 12.87
C SER A 56 8.55 17.04 13.36
N ALA A 57 8.46 17.26 14.67
CA ALA A 57 7.77 18.41 15.26
C ALA A 57 8.43 19.74 14.84
N GLU A 58 9.76 19.82 14.87
CA GLU A 58 10.50 21.03 14.46
C GLU A 58 10.34 21.35 12.96
N ILE A 59 10.43 20.34 12.08
CA ILE A 59 10.20 20.53 10.65
C ILE A 59 8.78 21.06 10.40
N ASN A 60 7.79 20.45 11.06
CA ASN A 60 6.39 20.83 10.88
C ASN A 60 6.11 22.25 11.37
N ASP A 61 6.68 22.66 12.51
CA ASP A 61 6.58 24.02 13.02
C ASP A 61 7.20 25.05 12.05
N ALA A 62 8.40 24.75 11.54
CA ALA A 62 9.07 25.61 10.57
C ALA A 62 8.26 25.77 9.26
N THR A 63 7.70 24.67 8.72
CA THR A 63 6.89 24.73 7.50
C THR A 63 5.55 25.44 7.69
N ALA A 64 4.94 25.32 8.88
CA ALA A 64 3.64 25.94 9.15
C ALA A 64 3.75 27.45 9.45
N ASN A 65 4.81 27.86 10.14
CA ASN A 65 4.97 29.23 10.66
C ASN A 65 5.97 30.09 9.86
N GLY A 66 6.62 29.53 8.83
CA GLY A 66 7.60 30.23 8.01
C GLY A 66 8.87 30.63 8.77
N GLY A 67 9.15 29.96 9.90
CA GLY A 67 10.35 30.20 10.71
C GLY A 67 11.60 29.59 10.08
N GLU A 68 12.78 30.14 10.40
CA GLU A 68 14.05 29.50 10.11
C GLU A 68 14.17 28.22 10.95
N ALA A 69 14.12 27.06 10.30
CA ALA A 69 14.44 25.79 10.96
C ALA A 69 15.91 25.77 11.37
N ARG A 70 16.24 25.25 12.55
CA ARG A 70 17.64 25.01 12.94
C ARG A 70 18.20 23.75 12.28
N LEU A 71 17.33 22.96 11.68
CA LEU A 71 17.64 21.75 10.93
C LEU A 71 18.06 22.06 9.49
N PRO A 72 18.94 21.25 8.89
CA PRO A 72 19.35 21.39 7.49
C PRO A 72 18.25 20.89 6.53
N LEU A 73 17.15 21.64 6.44
CA LEU A 73 16.02 21.30 5.57
C LEU A 73 16.40 21.37 4.09
N PHE A 74 15.84 20.45 3.30
CA PHE A 74 15.88 20.50 1.84
C PHE A 74 14.49 20.23 1.26
N ASP A 75 14.29 20.56 -0.02
CA ASP A 75 13.04 20.30 -0.72
C ASP A 75 12.82 18.80 -0.90
N PHE A 76 11.69 18.30 -0.41
CA PHE A 76 11.29 16.91 -0.62
C PHE A 76 10.62 16.76 -1.98
N GLU A 77 11.22 15.98 -2.85
CA GLU A 77 10.65 15.63 -4.15
C GLU A 77 10.28 14.14 -4.17
N PRO A 78 8.98 13.78 -4.16
CA PRO A 78 8.53 12.39 -4.16
C PRO A 78 9.11 11.51 -5.26
N ARG A 79 9.51 12.11 -6.39
CA ARG A 79 10.12 11.38 -7.53
C ARG A 79 11.47 10.75 -7.20
N HIS A 80 12.15 11.23 -6.17
CA HIS A 80 13.44 10.69 -5.71
C HIS A 80 13.30 9.66 -4.59
N ALA A 81 12.07 9.44 -4.10
CA ALA A 81 11.78 8.47 -3.07
C ALA A 81 11.72 7.04 -3.64
N MET A 82 12.33 6.13 -2.90
CA MET A 82 12.13 4.69 -3.06
C MET A 82 10.82 4.27 -2.36
N ALA A 83 10.47 2.99 -2.37
CA ALA A 83 9.54 2.46 -1.38
C ALA A 83 10.08 2.73 0.04
N PRO A 84 9.23 2.98 1.07
CA PRO A 84 9.69 3.33 2.40
C PRO A 84 10.67 2.30 2.97
N LEU A 85 10.37 1.01 2.77
CA LEU A 85 11.36 -0.07 2.84
C LEU A 85 11.63 -0.51 1.40
N PRO A 86 12.80 -0.22 0.79
CA PRO A 86 13.12 -0.68 -0.56
C PRO A 86 13.16 -2.20 -0.72
N ARG A 87 13.47 -2.87 0.39
CA ARG A 87 13.39 -4.31 0.61
C ARG A 87 12.96 -4.53 2.05
N ALA A 88 12.23 -5.60 2.30
CA ALA A 88 11.77 -5.99 3.62
C ALA A 88 11.99 -7.48 3.83
N TYR A 89 12.07 -7.89 5.09
CA TYR A 89 12.18 -9.30 5.44
C TYR A 89 10.88 -10.09 5.20
N GLN A 90 9.73 -9.39 5.11
CA GLN A 90 8.44 -10.03 4.91
C GLN A 90 7.40 -9.07 4.33
N TRP A 91 6.70 -9.54 3.29
CA TRP A 91 5.46 -8.97 2.75
C TRP A 91 4.36 -10.03 2.82
N ALA A 92 3.35 -9.80 3.64
CA ALA A 92 2.21 -10.70 3.79
C ALA A 92 0.93 -9.94 3.47
N ASP A 93 0.30 -10.27 2.35
CA ASP A 93 -0.84 -9.51 1.86
C ASP A 93 -2.15 -10.25 2.09
N GLY A 94 -3.12 -9.52 2.64
CA GLY A 94 -4.41 -10.01 3.04
C GLY A 94 -5.47 -9.94 1.92
N SER A 95 -6.68 -10.36 2.23
CA SER A 95 -7.87 -9.97 1.45
C SER A 95 -8.99 -9.56 2.39
N ALA A 96 -8.84 -8.36 2.95
CA ALA A 96 -9.75 -7.84 3.96
C ALA A 96 -11.14 -7.49 3.42
N TYR A 97 -11.24 -7.13 2.14
CA TYR A 97 -12.48 -6.72 1.50
C TYR A 97 -13.11 -7.92 0.77
N ILE A 98 -14.01 -8.63 1.43
CA ILE A 98 -14.61 -9.86 0.85
C ILE A 98 -15.40 -9.58 -0.44
N ASN A 99 -15.88 -8.35 -0.65
CA ASN A 99 -16.43 -7.93 -1.93
C ASN A 99 -15.49 -8.21 -3.11
N HIS A 100 -14.20 -7.88 -2.96
CA HIS A 100 -13.18 -8.14 -3.98
C HIS A 100 -13.06 -9.64 -4.28
N VAL A 101 -13.00 -10.46 -3.22
CA VAL A 101 -12.87 -11.92 -3.34
C VAL A 101 -14.10 -12.55 -4.02
N GLU A 102 -15.30 -12.09 -3.66
CA GLU A 102 -16.55 -12.49 -4.30
C GLU A 102 -16.50 -12.22 -5.81
N LEU A 103 -16.04 -11.04 -6.22
CA LEU A 103 -15.94 -10.65 -7.62
C LEU A 103 -14.89 -11.44 -8.38
N ALA A 104 -13.69 -11.60 -7.81
CA ALA A 104 -12.63 -12.40 -8.40
C ALA A 104 -13.01 -13.88 -8.57
N ARG A 105 -13.85 -14.43 -7.69
CA ARG A 105 -14.39 -15.79 -7.83
C ARG A 105 -15.50 -15.89 -8.86
N LYS A 106 -16.46 -14.95 -8.86
CA LYS A 106 -17.50 -14.86 -9.89
C LYS A 106 -16.91 -14.77 -11.29
N ALA A 107 -15.83 -14.00 -11.47
CA ALA A 107 -15.06 -13.91 -12.72
C ALA A 107 -14.60 -15.27 -13.27
N ARG A 108 -14.37 -16.23 -12.36
CA ARG A 108 -13.86 -17.58 -12.67
C ARG A 108 -14.94 -18.65 -12.58
N GLY A 109 -16.21 -18.28 -12.37
CA GLY A 109 -17.31 -19.22 -12.16
C GLY A 109 -17.17 -20.08 -10.90
N ALA A 110 -16.44 -19.59 -9.89
CA ALA A 110 -16.20 -20.32 -8.65
C ALA A 110 -17.14 -19.84 -7.52
N GLU A 111 -17.63 -20.76 -6.70
CA GLU A 111 -18.37 -20.43 -5.48
C GLU A 111 -17.43 -19.94 -4.37
N MET A 112 -17.97 -19.10 -3.48
CA MET A 112 -17.25 -18.62 -2.30
C MET A 112 -17.56 -19.51 -1.09
N PRO A 113 -16.55 -20.13 -0.47
CA PRO A 113 -16.75 -20.86 0.78
C PRO A 113 -17.21 -19.94 1.90
N ALA A 114 -18.20 -20.36 2.70
CA ALA A 114 -18.73 -19.55 3.80
C ALA A 114 -17.65 -19.15 4.83
N SER A 115 -16.60 -19.96 4.99
CA SER A 115 -15.48 -19.67 5.89
C SER A 115 -14.73 -18.39 5.57
N PHE A 116 -14.80 -17.90 4.33
CA PHE A 116 -14.08 -16.70 3.89
C PHE A 116 -14.59 -15.42 4.56
N HIS A 117 -15.80 -15.44 5.14
CA HIS A 117 -16.31 -14.32 5.93
C HIS A 117 -15.77 -14.26 7.36
N THR A 118 -15.11 -15.33 7.83
CA THR A 118 -14.67 -15.47 9.22
C THR A 118 -13.19 -15.85 9.36
N ASP A 119 -12.56 -16.31 8.29
CA ASP A 119 -11.15 -16.71 8.24
C ASP A 119 -10.44 -15.88 7.17
N PRO A 120 -9.54 -14.95 7.59
CA PRO A 120 -8.82 -14.10 6.65
C PRO A 120 -8.04 -14.91 5.61
N LEU A 121 -7.99 -14.39 4.38
CA LEU A 121 -7.05 -14.88 3.38
C LEU A 121 -5.78 -14.06 3.47
N MET A 122 -4.66 -14.74 3.31
CA MET A 122 -3.35 -14.12 3.26
C MET A 122 -2.41 -14.94 2.39
N TYR A 123 -1.53 -14.28 1.64
CA TYR A 123 -0.46 -14.92 0.91
C TYR A 123 0.90 -14.27 1.22
N GLN A 124 1.97 -15.01 0.99
CA GLN A 124 3.34 -14.52 1.12
C GLN A 124 3.77 -13.88 -0.21
N GLY A 125 3.97 -12.57 -0.23
CA GLY A 125 4.45 -11.85 -1.40
C GLY A 125 5.98 -11.70 -1.46
N CYS A 126 6.46 -11.25 -2.61
CA CYS A 126 7.87 -10.88 -2.83
C CYS A 126 8.20 -9.59 -2.07
N SER A 127 9.32 -9.58 -1.33
CA SER A 127 9.70 -8.45 -0.48
C SER A 127 11.15 -8.00 -0.63
N ASP A 128 11.93 -8.64 -1.50
CA ASP A 128 13.36 -8.40 -1.66
C ASP A 128 13.69 -7.18 -2.52
N VAL A 129 12.77 -6.76 -3.41
CA VAL A 129 12.90 -5.55 -4.24
C VAL A 129 11.50 -4.97 -4.51
N PHE A 130 11.19 -3.82 -3.92
CA PHE A 130 9.98 -3.06 -4.23
C PHE A 130 10.24 -1.94 -5.22
N ILE A 131 9.18 -1.53 -5.92
CA ILE A 131 9.23 -0.44 -6.90
C ILE A 131 8.92 0.88 -6.19
N GLY A 132 9.74 1.91 -6.46
CA GLY A 132 9.49 3.27 -5.95
C GLY A 132 8.21 3.89 -6.51
N ALA A 133 7.61 4.82 -5.77
CA ALA A 133 6.31 5.39 -6.08
C ALA A 133 6.17 6.03 -7.47
N MET A 134 7.28 6.54 -8.03
CA MET A 134 7.32 7.17 -9.35
C MET A 134 8.28 6.44 -10.31
N GLU A 135 8.75 5.25 -9.92
CA GLU A 135 9.52 4.38 -10.81
C GLU A 135 8.56 3.67 -11.77
N PRO A 136 8.96 3.47 -13.03
CA PRO A 136 8.12 2.75 -13.98
C PRO A 136 7.96 1.29 -13.55
N VAL A 137 6.81 0.68 -13.85
CA VAL A 137 6.56 -0.74 -13.57
C VAL A 137 6.98 -1.56 -14.79
N PRO A 138 8.07 -2.35 -14.70
CA PRO A 138 8.56 -3.13 -15.82
C PRO A 138 7.76 -4.43 -15.97
N VAL A 139 7.23 -4.68 -17.16
CA VAL A 139 6.56 -5.94 -17.50
C VAL A 139 7.04 -6.43 -18.86
N ALA A 140 7.28 -7.74 -19.02
CA ALA A 140 7.80 -8.29 -20.27
C ALA A 140 6.73 -8.45 -21.36
N ASP A 141 5.48 -8.74 -20.98
CA ASP A 141 4.39 -9.03 -21.91
C ASP A 141 3.03 -8.50 -21.39
N GLU A 142 2.37 -7.66 -22.19
CA GLU A 142 1.03 -7.13 -21.88
C GLU A 142 -0.05 -8.22 -21.89
N ALA A 143 0.17 -9.32 -22.61
CA ALA A 143 -0.76 -10.45 -22.68
C ALA A 143 -0.96 -11.10 -21.30
N TRP A 144 -0.10 -10.83 -20.32
CA TRP A 144 -0.24 -11.31 -18.94
C TRP A 144 -1.34 -10.60 -18.15
N GLY A 145 -1.98 -9.57 -18.69
CA GLY A 145 -3.12 -8.91 -18.06
C GLY A 145 -2.70 -8.05 -16.87
N ILE A 146 -1.91 -7.00 -17.17
CA ILE A 146 -1.33 -6.09 -16.19
C ILE A 146 -2.44 -5.30 -15.49
N ASP A 147 -2.45 -5.36 -14.16
CA ASP A 147 -3.47 -4.70 -13.34
C ASP A 147 -2.83 -3.99 -12.15
N LEU A 148 -3.48 -2.91 -11.72
CA LEU A 148 -3.21 -2.25 -10.45
C LEU A 148 -4.09 -2.84 -9.35
N GLU A 149 -3.62 -2.82 -8.12
CA GLU A 149 -4.39 -3.17 -6.93
C GLU A 149 -4.08 -2.16 -5.84
N GLY A 150 -4.97 -1.18 -5.69
CA GLY A 150 -4.80 -0.14 -4.69
C GLY A 150 -5.16 -0.64 -3.29
N GLU A 151 -4.19 -0.59 -2.39
CA GLU A 151 -4.33 -1.10 -1.01
C GLU A 151 -3.63 -0.21 0.02
N LEU A 152 -3.90 -0.49 1.30
CA LEU A 152 -3.10 0.02 2.41
C LEU A 152 -2.22 -1.08 2.97
N ALA A 153 -1.10 -0.69 3.56
CA ALA A 153 -0.25 -1.60 4.30
C ALA A 153 0.16 -0.98 5.65
N VAL A 154 0.34 -1.85 6.64
CA VAL A 154 0.96 -1.51 7.93
C VAL A 154 2.35 -2.11 8.02
N ILE A 155 3.26 -1.41 8.67
CA ILE A 155 4.62 -1.87 8.98
C ILE A 155 4.71 -2.06 10.49
N LEU A 156 5.18 -3.22 10.91
CA LEU A 156 5.11 -3.67 12.30
C LEU A 156 6.45 -3.52 13.03
N SER A 157 6.40 -3.43 14.35
CA SER A 157 7.51 -3.84 15.23
C SER A 157 7.57 -5.37 15.35
N ASP A 158 8.52 -5.87 16.15
CA ASP A 158 8.50 -7.27 16.54
C ASP A 158 7.15 -7.64 17.17
N THR A 159 6.48 -8.62 16.55
CA THR A 159 5.13 -9.05 16.92
C THR A 159 5.17 -10.51 17.36
N PRO A 160 4.76 -10.84 18.59
CA PRO A 160 4.85 -12.18 19.11
C PRO A 160 3.89 -13.13 18.39
N MET A 161 4.25 -14.41 18.37
CA MET A 161 3.36 -15.47 17.90
C MET A 161 2.12 -15.55 18.79
N GLY A 162 0.94 -15.60 18.18
CA GLY A 162 -0.34 -15.68 18.89
C GLY A 162 -0.73 -14.41 19.65
N VAL A 163 -0.28 -13.23 19.19
CA VAL A 163 -0.69 -11.94 19.77
C VAL A 163 -2.22 -11.81 19.77
N THR A 164 -2.77 -11.24 20.84
CA THR A 164 -4.23 -11.10 20.96
C THR A 164 -4.73 -9.92 20.12
N PRO A 165 -5.98 -9.95 19.63
CA PRO A 165 -6.56 -8.80 18.92
C PRO A 165 -6.62 -7.50 19.75
N ALA A 166 -6.55 -7.58 21.09
CA ALA A 166 -6.56 -6.40 21.94
C ALA A 166 -5.22 -5.64 21.92
N ASP A 167 -4.11 -6.36 21.82
CA ASP A 167 -2.75 -5.80 21.89
C ASP A 167 -2.12 -5.60 20.51
N VAL A 168 -2.69 -6.21 19.47
CA VAL A 168 -2.05 -6.31 18.16
C VAL A 168 -1.81 -4.96 17.48
N LEU A 169 -2.68 -3.97 17.71
CA LEU A 169 -2.54 -2.65 17.09
C LEU A 169 -1.39 -1.84 17.70
N ASP A 170 -0.95 -2.16 18.92
CA ASP A 170 0.22 -1.55 19.55
C ASP A 170 1.53 -1.96 18.88
N HIS A 171 1.50 -2.95 17.97
CA HIS A 171 2.64 -3.34 17.13
C HIS A 171 2.68 -2.60 15.79
N VAL A 172 1.62 -1.88 15.40
CA VAL A 172 1.63 -1.08 14.16
C VAL A 172 2.51 0.15 14.38
N ARG A 173 3.53 0.31 13.54
CA ARG A 173 4.48 1.44 13.60
C ARG A 173 4.20 2.46 12.53
N LEU A 174 3.94 1.99 11.31
CA LEU A 174 3.71 2.86 10.16
C LEU A 174 2.59 2.33 9.27
N ILE A 175 2.02 3.23 8.47
CA ILE A 175 0.95 2.99 7.52
C ILE A 175 1.38 3.62 6.18
N THR A 176 1.11 2.95 5.07
CA THR A 176 1.40 3.46 3.71
C THR A 176 0.37 2.95 2.70
N LEU A 177 0.37 3.49 1.49
CA LEU A 177 -0.32 2.88 0.35
C LEU A 177 0.61 1.89 -0.36
N VAL A 178 0.00 0.90 -1.00
CA VAL A 178 0.64 -0.07 -1.87
C VAL A 178 -0.16 -0.24 -3.16
N ASN A 179 0.55 -0.48 -4.25
CA ASN A 179 0.02 -0.98 -5.51
C ASN A 179 0.51 -2.43 -5.66
N ASP A 180 -0.34 -3.41 -5.39
CA ASP A 180 0.02 -4.82 -5.49
C ASP A 180 -0.14 -5.31 -6.93
N ILE A 181 0.82 -4.94 -7.79
CA ILE A 181 0.77 -5.21 -9.24
C ILE A 181 0.42 -6.67 -9.50
N SER A 182 -0.58 -6.86 -10.36
CA SER A 182 -1.11 -8.18 -10.69
C SER A 182 -0.98 -8.50 -12.17
N LEU A 183 -0.58 -9.73 -12.47
CA LEU A 183 -0.54 -10.31 -13.82
C LEU A 183 -1.68 -11.33 -13.95
N ARG A 184 -2.88 -10.81 -14.20
CA ARG A 184 -4.16 -11.52 -14.04
C ARG A 184 -4.30 -12.78 -14.88
N ASN A 185 -3.70 -12.82 -16.06
CA ASN A 185 -3.79 -13.98 -16.95
C ASN A 185 -2.84 -15.11 -16.55
N LEU A 186 -1.84 -14.85 -15.69
CA LEU A 186 -0.95 -15.88 -15.14
C LEU A 186 -1.56 -16.55 -13.89
N ILE A 187 -2.36 -15.80 -13.12
CA ILE A 187 -2.91 -16.22 -11.83
C ILE A 187 -3.70 -17.54 -11.89
N PRO A 188 -4.65 -17.77 -12.83
CA PRO A 188 -5.44 -19.01 -12.83
C PRO A 188 -4.58 -20.27 -12.97
N GLY A 189 -3.62 -20.24 -13.89
CA GLY A 189 -2.72 -21.38 -14.12
C GLY A 189 -1.74 -21.60 -12.96
N GLU A 190 -1.38 -20.54 -12.23
CA GLU A 190 -0.52 -20.63 -11.06
C GLU A 190 -1.25 -21.21 -9.84
N LEU A 191 -2.45 -20.68 -9.53
CA LEU A 191 -3.27 -21.17 -8.43
C LEU A 191 -3.69 -22.64 -8.64
N ALA A 192 -3.91 -23.06 -9.90
CA ALA A 192 -4.21 -24.46 -10.23
C ALA A 192 -3.07 -25.43 -9.87
N LYS A 193 -1.82 -24.94 -9.69
CA LYS A 193 -0.69 -25.75 -9.21
C LYS A 193 -0.72 -25.98 -7.70
N GLY A 194 -1.53 -25.22 -6.96
CA GLY A 194 -1.71 -25.37 -5.52
C GLY A 194 -0.64 -24.72 -4.63
N PHE A 195 0.24 -23.87 -5.19
CA PHE A 195 1.36 -23.25 -4.47
C PHE A 195 1.22 -21.73 -4.28
N GLY A 196 -0.01 -21.22 -4.32
CA GLY A 196 -0.28 -19.79 -4.15
C GLY A 196 0.17 -18.95 -5.34
N PHE A 197 0.56 -17.70 -5.08
CA PHE A 197 1.05 -16.77 -6.10
C PHE A 197 2.57 -16.72 -6.11
N PHE A 198 3.16 -16.52 -7.28
CA PHE A 198 4.57 -16.25 -7.46
C PHE A 198 4.81 -15.34 -8.67
N HIS A 199 4.50 -15.80 -9.88
CA HIS A 199 4.60 -14.98 -11.10
C HIS A 199 3.40 -14.05 -11.28
N GLY A 200 2.22 -14.44 -10.79
CA GLY A 200 1.01 -13.62 -10.89
C GLY A 200 1.08 -12.32 -10.08
N LYS A 201 2.04 -12.22 -9.16
CA LYS A 201 2.27 -11.11 -8.23
C LYS A 201 3.75 -10.67 -8.28
N PRO A 202 4.17 -9.89 -9.30
CA PRO A 202 5.51 -9.30 -9.35
C PRO A 202 5.74 -8.30 -8.21
N ALA A 203 6.88 -7.60 -8.23
CA ALA A 203 7.21 -6.59 -7.22
C ALA A 203 6.11 -5.52 -7.09
N SER A 204 5.60 -5.36 -5.87
CA SER A 204 4.62 -4.31 -5.52
C SER A 204 5.30 -2.95 -5.46
N SER A 205 4.51 -1.88 -5.61
CA SER A 205 4.98 -0.49 -5.46
C SER A 205 4.41 0.14 -4.21
N PHE A 206 5.15 1.02 -3.54
CA PHE A 206 4.68 1.70 -2.33
C PHE A 206 4.65 3.21 -2.50
N ALA A 207 3.81 3.89 -1.71
CA ALA A 207 3.78 5.35 -1.66
C ALA A 207 5.14 5.93 -1.24
N PRO A 208 5.45 7.19 -1.61
CA PRO A 208 6.71 7.83 -1.24
C PRO A 208 6.97 7.87 0.27
N VAL A 209 5.91 7.94 1.07
CA VAL A 209 5.96 8.20 2.51
C VAL A 209 5.11 7.18 3.26
N ALA A 210 5.68 6.65 4.34
CA ALA A 210 4.95 5.94 5.39
C ALA A 210 4.74 6.88 6.60
N VAL A 211 3.58 6.80 7.24
CA VAL A 211 3.19 7.68 8.35
C VAL A 211 2.91 6.89 9.61
N THR A 212 3.20 7.45 10.79
CA THR A 212 2.77 6.85 12.05
C THR A 212 1.24 6.99 12.22
N PRO A 213 0.57 6.09 12.97
CA PRO A 213 -0.88 6.09 13.12
C PRO A 213 -1.48 7.43 13.61
N ASP A 214 -0.80 8.14 14.50
CA ASP A 214 -1.22 9.46 15.00
C ASP A 214 -1.34 10.54 13.90
N GLU A 215 -0.55 10.41 12.82
CA GLU A 215 -0.59 11.35 11.70
C GLU A 215 -1.90 11.25 10.88
N LEU A 216 -2.62 10.13 10.99
CA LEU A 216 -3.95 9.95 10.42
C LEU A 216 -5.06 10.50 11.33
N GLY A 217 -4.75 10.80 12.60
CA GLY A 217 -5.71 11.28 13.59
C GLY A 217 -6.99 10.44 13.65
N PRO A 218 -8.19 11.03 13.58
CA PRO A 218 -9.45 10.30 13.69
C PRO A 218 -9.75 9.39 12.49
N ALA A 219 -8.98 9.49 11.39
CA ALA A 219 -9.12 8.59 10.25
C ALA A 219 -8.59 7.18 10.56
N TRP A 220 -7.66 7.04 11.49
CA TRP A 220 -7.21 5.74 12.00
C TRP A 220 -8.03 5.35 13.24
N ARG A 221 -8.88 4.33 13.09
CA ARG A 221 -9.67 3.77 14.19
C ARG A 221 -10.06 2.34 13.88
N GLU A 222 -10.31 1.54 14.91
CA GLU A 222 -10.75 0.13 14.76
C GLU A 222 -9.80 -0.73 13.90
N GLY A 223 -8.51 -0.36 13.85
CA GLY A 223 -7.51 -1.01 13.01
C GLY A 223 -7.72 -0.79 11.51
N LYS A 224 -8.34 0.33 11.10
CA LYS A 224 -8.68 0.68 9.71
C LYS A 224 -8.42 2.16 9.44
N VAL A 225 -8.20 2.48 8.17
CA VAL A 225 -8.15 3.87 7.68
C VAL A 225 -9.47 4.23 7.03
N HIS A 226 -10.17 5.25 7.54
CA HIS A 226 -11.49 5.66 7.08
C HIS A 226 -11.45 6.84 6.11
N LEU A 227 -10.72 6.69 5.00
CA LEU A 227 -10.60 7.69 3.95
C LEU A 227 -10.74 7.08 2.55
N PRO A 228 -11.18 7.87 1.55
CA PRO A 228 -11.22 7.43 0.15
C PRO A 228 -9.81 7.18 -0.41
N MET A 229 -9.64 6.06 -1.11
CA MET A 229 -8.47 5.81 -1.96
C MET A 229 -8.76 6.24 -3.40
N LEU A 230 -8.06 7.25 -3.88
CA LEU A 230 -8.21 7.75 -5.24
C LEU A 230 -7.36 6.91 -6.19
N ALA A 231 -7.99 6.24 -7.14
CA ALA A 231 -7.35 5.45 -8.18
C ALA A 231 -7.68 6.02 -9.56
N SER A 232 -6.65 6.30 -10.37
CA SER A 232 -6.79 6.84 -11.73
C SER A 232 -5.94 6.09 -12.73
N ILE A 233 -6.41 6.01 -13.97
CA ILE A 233 -5.67 5.48 -15.13
C ILE A 233 -5.73 6.51 -16.25
N ASN A 234 -4.57 6.89 -16.80
CA ASN A 234 -4.44 7.89 -17.88
C ASN A 234 -5.18 9.20 -17.57
N GLY A 235 -5.13 9.63 -16.29
CA GLY A 235 -5.81 10.83 -15.81
C GLY A 235 -7.32 10.69 -15.56
N LYS A 236 -7.94 9.56 -15.92
CA LYS A 236 -9.35 9.27 -15.59
C LYS A 236 -9.45 8.62 -14.22
N LEU A 237 -10.23 9.20 -13.32
CA LEU A 237 -10.57 8.60 -12.03
C LEU A 237 -11.43 7.34 -12.27
N ILE A 238 -10.95 6.19 -11.76
CA ILE A 238 -11.67 4.91 -11.84
C ILE A 238 -12.21 4.46 -10.48
N GLY A 239 -11.65 4.98 -9.38
CA GLY A 239 -12.03 4.60 -8.03
C GLY A 239 -11.77 5.68 -6.98
N ARG A 240 -12.65 5.69 -6.00
CA ARG A 240 -12.60 6.43 -4.73
C ARG A 240 -13.25 5.64 -3.57
N PRO A 241 -13.15 4.30 -3.48
CA PRO A 241 -13.73 3.57 -2.37
C PRO A 241 -13.10 3.99 -1.05
N ASN A 242 -13.89 4.01 0.01
CA ASN A 242 -13.41 4.30 1.35
C ASN A 242 -12.80 3.05 1.97
N ALA A 243 -11.55 3.15 2.41
CA ALA A 243 -10.81 2.02 2.97
C ALA A 243 -11.39 1.49 4.29
N GLY A 244 -12.20 2.27 5.01
CA GLY A 244 -12.85 1.84 6.23
C GLY A 244 -14.21 1.18 6.02
N ILE A 245 -14.74 1.19 4.79
CA ILE A 245 -16.02 0.60 4.42
C ILE A 245 -15.78 -0.79 3.82
N ASP A 246 -16.61 -1.76 4.15
CA ASP A 246 -16.55 -3.17 3.68
C ASP A 246 -15.24 -3.93 3.95
N MET A 247 -14.30 -3.33 4.70
CA MET A 247 -13.13 -4.01 5.24
C MET A 247 -13.60 -4.99 6.33
N THR A 248 -13.82 -6.24 5.92
CA THR A 248 -14.37 -7.33 6.77
C THR A 248 -13.39 -7.70 7.87
N PHE A 249 -12.10 -7.72 7.54
CA PHE A 249 -11.00 -7.98 8.49
C PHE A 249 -10.17 -6.73 8.66
N SER A 250 -10.11 -6.18 9.87
CA SER A 250 -9.22 -5.06 10.22
C SER A 250 -7.76 -5.48 10.15
N PHE A 251 -6.82 -4.53 10.21
CA PHE A 251 -5.41 -4.89 10.38
C PHE A 251 -5.16 -5.70 11.66
N ALA A 252 -5.97 -5.51 12.71
CA ALA A 252 -5.87 -6.34 13.91
C ALA A 252 -6.14 -7.82 13.60
N ASP A 253 -7.19 -8.10 12.82
CA ASP A 253 -7.55 -9.46 12.41
C ASP A 253 -6.48 -10.08 11.49
N LEU A 254 -5.95 -9.30 10.55
CA LEU A 254 -4.92 -9.75 9.61
C LEU A 254 -3.60 -10.09 10.32
N ILE A 255 -3.15 -9.24 11.25
CA ILE A 255 -1.91 -9.50 12.00
C ILE A 255 -2.10 -10.68 12.97
N ALA A 256 -3.24 -10.79 13.64
CA ALA A 256 -3.57 -11.95 14.47
C ALA A 256 -3.58 -13.26 13.64
N HIS A 257 -4.13 -13.21 12.42
CA HIS A 257 -4.07 -14.34 11.49
C HIS A 257 -2.62 -14.68 11.11
N ALA A 258 -1.81 -13.69 10.71
CA ALA A 258 -0.42 -13.87 10.31
C ALA A 258 0.47 -14.45 11.43
N THR A 259 0.20 -14.05 12.67
CA THR A 259 0.97 -14.45 13.87
C THR A 259 0.51 -15.76 14.49
N LYS A 260 -0.56 -16.40 13.99
CA LYS A 260 -1.14 -17.62 14.56
C LYS A 260 -0.12 -18.73 14.83
N THR A 261 0.90 -18.86 13.98
CA THR A 261 1.92 -19.93 14.05
C THR A 261 3.37 -19.44 13.92
N ARG A 262 3.58 -18.12 13.92
CA ARG A 262 4.91 -17.51 13.80
C ARG A 262 4.95 -16.15 14.48
N ARG A 263 6.14 -15.71 14.85
CA ARG A 263 6.40 -14.28 15.13
C ARG A 263 6.57 -13.52 13.82
N LEU A 264 6.34 -12.21 13.83
CA LEU A 264 6.70 -11.31 12.73
C LEU A 264 7.82 -10.40 13.23
N GLY A 265 8.90 -10.27 12.45
CA GLY A 265 10.01 -9.39 12.80
C GLY A 265 9.69 -7.93 12.50
N ALA A 266 10.36 -7.01 13.21
CA ALA A 266 10.28 -5.58 12.92
C ALA A 266 10.53 -5.28 11.43
N GLY A 267 9.69 -4.43 10.84
CA GLY A 267 9.68 -4.17 9.40
C GLY A 267 8.87 -5.16 8.57
N THR A 268 8.19 -6.14 9.18
CA THR A 268 7.16 -6.92 8.47
C THR A 268 6.07 -5.98 7.96
N ILE A 269 5.74 -6.13 6.67
CA ILE A 269 4.67 -5.40 6.02
C ILE A 269 3.44 -6.31 5.90
N VAL A 270 2.28 -5.83 6.37
CA VAL A 270 0.99 -6.52 6.23
C VAL A 270 0.04 -5.68 5.38
N GLY A 271 -0.45 -6.25 4.28
CA GLY A 271 -1.33 -5.60 3.31
C GLY A 271 -2.80 -5.83 3.61
N SER A 272 -3.64 -4.86 3.26
CA SER A 272 -5.09 -4.98 3.42
C SER A 272 -5.72 -5.91 2.39
N GLY A 273 -5.09 -6.11 1.23
CA GLY A 273 -5.79 -6.48 0.01
C GLY A 273 -6.55 -5.29 -0.59
N THR A 274 -6.92 -5.45 -1.85
CA THR A 274 -7.51 -4.40 -2.70
C THR A 274 -8.74 -3.75 -2.07
N VAL A 275 -8.72 -2.42 -1.93
CA VAL A 275 -9.83 -1.65 -1.34
C VAL A 275 -11.05 -1.70 -2.23
N SER A 276 -12.14 -2.27 -1.72
CA SER A 276 -13.36 -2.55 -2.49
C SER A 276 -14.61 -2.23 -1.67
N ASN A 277 -15.59 -1.55 -2.26
CA ASN A 277 -16.86 -1.20 -1.61
C ASN A 277 -18.07 -1.71 -2.42
N LYS A 278 -19.07 -2.23 -1.72
CA LYS A 278 -20.38 -2.58 -2.28
C LYS A 278 -21.22 -1.32 -2.49
N LEU A 279 -22.28 -1.45 -3.29
CA LEU A 279 -23.34 -0.45 -3.42
C LEU A 279 -24.67 -1.17 -3.59
N ASP A 280 -25.65 -0.87 -2.73
CA ASP A 280 -27.01 -1.44 -2.77
C ASP A 280 -27.04 -2.99 -2.82
N GLY A 281 -26.12 -3.64 -2.12
CA GLY A 281 -25.97 -5.11 -2.13
C GLY A 281 -25.34 -5.69 -3.41
N GLY A 282 -25.04 -4.84 -4.39
CA GLY A 282 -24.33 -5.17 -5.62
C GLY A 282 -22.80 -5.02 -5.49
N PRO A 283 -22.07 -5.28 -6.60
CA PRO A 283 -20.61 -5.33 -6.64
C PRO A 283 -19.92 -3.95 -6.53
N GLY A 284 -20.65 -2.89 -6.22
CA GLY A 284 -20.23 -1.51 -6.43
C GLY A 284 -20.64 -1.00 -7.82
N LYS A 285 -20.33 0.27 -8.10
CA LYS A 285 -20.71 0.95 -9.35
C LYS A 285 -19.58 1.87 -9.83
N PRO A 286 -19.35 2.02 -11.14
CA PRO A 286 -18.36 2.96 -11.69
C PRO A 286 -18.55 4.41 -11.21
N VAL A 287 -17.46 5.19 -11.17
CA VAL A 287 -17.49 6.60 -10.75
C VAL A 287 -18.38 7.45 -11.66
N ASP A 288 -18.30 7.25 -12.98
CA ASP A 288 -19.08 7.97 -13.99
C ASP A 288 -20.58 7.62 -13.96
N GLU A 289 -20.94 6.53 -13.29
CA GLU A 289 -22.33 6.17 -13.02
C GLU A 289 -22.78 6.51 -11.58
N GLY A 290 -21.98 7.28 -10.84
CA GLY A 290 -22.33 7.78 -9.50
C GLY A 290 -21.92 6.87 -8.34
N GLY A 291 -21.14 5.82 -8.59
CA GLY A 291 -20.60 4.96 -7.54
C GLY A 291 -19.24 5.42 -6.99
N ALA A 292 -18.69 4.57 -6.12
CA ALA A 292 -17.34 4.72 -5.58
C ALA A 292 -16.25 4.25 -6.57
N GLY A 293 -16.59 3.45 -7.58
CA GLY A 293 -15.61 2.86 -8.50
C GLY A 293 -14.71 1.81 -7.84
N TYR A 294 -13.56 1.55 -8.46
CA TYR A 294 -12.72 0.39 -8.18
C TYR A 294 -11.24 0.78 -8.16
N THR A 295 -10.46 0.05 -7.38
CA THR A 295 -9.00 0.22 -7.27
C THR A 295 -8.23 -0.86 -8.03
N CYS A 296 -8.93 -1.67 -8.84
CA CYS A 296 -8.35 -2.61 -9.80
C CYS A 296 -9.23 -2.74 -11.06
N LEU A 297 -8.63 -3.09 -12.20
CA LEU A 297 -9.35 -3.33 -13.46
C LEU A 297 -10.07 -4.68 -13.48
N ALA A 298 -9.61 -5.66 -12.70
CA ALA A 298 -10.31 -6.94 -12.57
C ALA A 298 -11.77 -6.74 -12.11
N GLU A 299 -12.01 -5.91 -11.10
CA GLU A 299 -13.37 -5.59 -10.63
C GLU A 299 -14.19 -4.85 -11.69
N VAL A 300 -13.60 -3.84 -12.35
CA VAL A 300 -14.24 -3.12 -13.47
C VAL A 300 -14.74 -4.13 -14.52
N ARG A 301 -13.86 -5.04 -14.95
CA ARG A 301 -14.14 -6.04 -15.97
C ARG A 301 -15.19 -7.05 -15.53
N VAL A 302 -15.21 -7.44 -14.26
CA VAL A 302 -16.24 -8.34 -13.71
C VAL A 302 -17.59 -7.64 -13.71
N VAL A 303 -17.66 -6.39 -13.27
CA VAL A 303 -18.91 -5.62 -13.25
C VAL A 303 -19.44 -5.41 -14.67
N GLU A 304 -18.57 -5.05 -15.62
CA GLU A 304 -18.94 -4.98 -17.04
C GLU A 304 -19.50 -6.30 -17.57
N THR A 305 -18.91 -7.43 -17.17
CA THR A 305 -19.40 -8.76 -17.56
C THR A 305 -20.77 -9.05 -16.95
N LEU A 306 -21.00 -8.71 -15.69
CA LEU A 306 -22.29 -8.90 -15.01
C LEU A 306 -23.40 -8.02 -15.61
N LEU A 307 -23.07 -6.78 -16.02
CA LEU A 307 -24.06 -5.82 -16.52
C LEU A 307 -24.27 -5.91 -18.05
N ALA A 308 -23.22 -6.21 -18.82
CA ALA A 308 -23.22 -6.13 -20.27
C ALA A 308 -22.80 -7.45 -20.98
N GLY A 309 -22.55 -8.52 -20.22
CA GLY A 309 -22.25 -9.86 -20.73
C GLY A 309 -20.79 -10.12 -21.14
N ALA A 310 -19.95 -9.08 -21.23
CA ALA A 310 -18.53 -9.21 -21.54
C ALA A 310 -17.73 -8.00 -21.00
N PRO A 311 -16.43 -8.18 -20.67
CA PRO A 311 -15.58 -7.06 -20.28
C PRO A 311 -15.24 -6.20 -21.51
N LYS A 312 -15.33 -4.88 -21.36
CA LYS A 312 -14.99 -3.88 -22.38
C LYS A 312 -13.66 -3.21 -22.08
N THR A 313 -13.38 -2.92 -20.81
CA THR A 313 -12.15 -2.25 -20.37
C THR A 313 -10.97 -3.21 -20.47
N PRO A 314 -9.90 -2.91 -21.24
CA PRO A 314 -8.71 -3.76 -21.30
C PRO A 314 -7.91 -3.67 -19.98
N PHE A 315 -7.03 -4.63 -19.76
CA PHE A 315 -5.93 -4.49 -18.79
C PHE A 315 -4.91 -3.45 -19.27
N LEU A 316 -4.03 -3.00 -18.36
CA LEU A 316 -3.01 -2.00 -18.65
C LEU A 316 -2.05 -2.45 -19.77
N ARG A 317 -1.59 -1.48 -20.53
CA ARG A 317 -0.66 -1.58 -21.66
C ARG A 317 0.59 -0.74 -21.42
N PHE A 318 1.64 -1.00 -22.17
CA PHE A 318 2.84 -0.16 -22.17
C PHE A 318 2.47 1.29 -22.51
N GLY A 319 2.94 2.22 -21.69
CA GLY A 319 2.61 3.64 -21.78
C GLY A 319 1.39 4.07 -20.97
N ASP A 320 0.55 3.14 -20.49
CA ASP A 320 -0.51 3.49 -19.54
C ASP A 320 0.09 3.97 -18.23
N ARG A 321 -0.55 5.00 -17.65
CA ARG A 321 -0.14 5.63 -16.39
C ARG A 321 -1.20 5.39 -15.33
N MET A 322 -0.82 4.81 -14.22
CA MET A 322 -1.69 4.60 -13.05
C MET A 322 -1.29 5.52 -11.91
N LYS A 323 -2.29 5.98 -11.15
CA LYS A 323 -2.08 6.81 -9.97
C LYS A 323 -2.96 6.36 -8.80
N LEU A 324 -2.34 6.15 -7.64
CA LEU A 324 -2.99 5.91 -6.35
C LEU A 324 -2.62 7.01 -5.36
N GLU A 325 -3.61 7.59 -4.70
CA GLU A 325 -3.42 8.67 -3.73
C GLU A 325 -4.49 8.61 -2.64
N MET A 326 -4.14 9.04 -1.42
CA MET A 326 -5.11 9.27 -0.35
C MET A 326 -4.89 10.67 0.24
N ARG A 327 -6.00 11.37 0.45
CA ARG A 327 -6.02 12.74 0.95
C ARG A 327 -6.75 12.83 2.28
N ASP A 328 -6.31 13.74 3.13
CA ASP A 328 -6.99 14.06 4.37
C ASP A 328 -8.27 14.89 4.11
N ALA A 329 -8.97 15.24 5.19
CA ALA A 329 -10.19 16.04 5.13
C ALA A 329 -9.99 17.46 4.57
N THR A 330 -8.74 17.96 4.54
CA THR A 330 -8.39 19.28 3.96
C THR A 330 -8.04 19.18 2.47
N GLY A 331 -7.93 17.96 1.93
CA GLY A 331 -7.54 17.70 0.55
C GLY A 331 -6.01 17.59 0.35
N THR A 332 -5.24 17.58 1.43
CA THR A 332 -3.77 17.43 1.41
C THR A 332 -3.39 15.96 1.28
N SER A 333 -2.38 15.67 0.46
CA SER A 333 -1.89 14.30 0.28
C SER A 333 -1.23 13.77 1.55
N ILE A 334 -1.62 12.58 2.00
CA ILE A 334 -1.12 11.99 3.24
C ILE A 334 0.23 11.31 2.99
N PHE A 335 0.26 10.38 2.04
CA PHE A 335 1.41 9.50 1.77
C PHE A 335 2.24 9.95 0.55
N GLY A 336 1.81 11.01 -0.13
CA GLY A 336 2.16 11.23 -1.53
C GLY A 336 1.34 10.32 -2.45
N ALA A 337 1.69 10.27 -3.73
CA ALA A 337 1.04 9.41 -4.70
C ALA A 337 1.99 8.35 -5.25
N ILE A 338 1.49 7.14 -5.43
CA ILE A 338 2.06 6.19 -6.38
C ILE A 338 1.60 6.66 -7.75
N ASP A 339 2.53 7.03 -8.64
CA ASP A 339 2.25 7.62 -9.94
C ASP A 339 3.25 7.09 -10.97
N GLN A 340 2.86 6.03 -11.65
CA GLN A 340 3.77 5.17 -12.39
C GLN A 340 3.28 4.92 -13.81
N VAL A 341 4.21 4.61 -14.70
CA VAL A 341 3.94 4.22 -16.09
C VAL A 341 4.32 2.76 -16.26
N ILE A 342 3.50 1.99 -16.98
CA ILE A 342 3.84 0.63 -17.38
C ILE A 342 4.84 0.69 -18.52
N VAL A 343 5.98 0.02 -18.37
CA VAL A 343 7.03 -0.02 -19.41
C VAL A 343 7.36 -1.45 -19.79
N ARG A 344 7.80 -1.63 -21.03
CA ARG A 344 8.34 -2.91 -21.48
C ARG A 344 9.63 -3.17 -20.73
N HIS A 345 9.72 -4.33 -20.08
CA HIS A 345 10.99 -4.85 -19.61
C HIS A 345 11.82 -5.27 -20.82
N GLU A 346 12.80 -4.44 -21.18
CA GLU A 346 13.88 -4.85 -22.07
C GLU A 346 14.80 -5.73 -21.21
N GLY A 347 14.91 -7.02 -21.54
CA GLY A 347 15.68 -7.99 -20.75
C GLY A 347 17.10 -7.51 -20.43
N ALA A 348 17.74 -8.12 -19.43
CA ALA A 348 19.03 -7.68 -18.90
C ALA A 348 20.05 -7.31 -20.00
N GLY A 349 20.41 -6.02 -20.05
CA GLY A 349 21.70 -5.57 -20.56
C GLY A 349 22.81 -5.85 -19.57
#